data_AF-A0A968WI87-F1
#
_entry.id   AF-A0A968WI87-F1
#
_cell.length_a   1.000
_cell.length_b   1.000
_cell.length_c   1.000
_cell.angle_alpha   90.00
_cell.angle_beta   90.00
_cell.angle_gamma   90.00
#
_symmetry.space_group_name_H-M   'P 1'
#
loop_
_entity.id
_entity.type
_entity.pdbx_description
1 polymer ?
#
loop_
_entity_poly.entity_id
_entity_poly.type
_entity_poly.pdbx_seq_one_letter_code
_entity_poly.pdbx_strand_id
1 'polypeptide(L)'
;MALAYCLDNIDRNRHSHLTNYAEFLSMVPPVFEALIHENSSWSCVHGVERWRVDCGCNTGGKPEWNQKWRKPLRESLDWLRDQLSEVYLRKASKILKDPWSARNDYINVILDRTEENIKKFLDKHGIEAVEPNRVFRLMEMQRHAMLMYTSCGWFFDEISGIETTQILQYACRAIQLASQIANASLEDEFLRRLDEAHSNLTTIGTGAQVYRRFVEPSKTNLQRVGMHYAVSSLFEDDLEAFPVFNYTTKNEFFVRKDAGEQRLTLGVTKVKSNVTRSEKRFAFAVVYMGKHNIIGNISLDMEEEKFASMQVRMVSAFEAGKLGDVIGLMQIYFGPEKYTLWQLFKDEKRKVLDTITQQSMDELKESLRRVYNRDYPLVTALANNDIPIPTAYRTSFEFILNDDLLNCFRTDRINFKEFERVIGELSKWEMKIEDPGKVERLAGESIFKELKRISDERGNVRRVERLNRLFPLLKKFRLTPNLYKSQNLYFEISRHTVISDDSPEWAAQFKLLGDNLGVKVEA
;
A
#
# COMPACT_ATOMS: atom_id res chain seq x y z
N MET A 1 9.88 23.25 -12.28
CA MET A 1 10.21 24.27 -13.31
C MET A 1 11.18 25.33 -12.80
N ALA A 2 10.96 26.01 -11.67
CA ALA A 2 11.88 27.04 -11.16
C ALA A 2 13.31 26.53 -10.86
N LEU A 3 13.45 25.36 -10.22
CA LEU A 3 14.76 24.77 -9.92
C LEU A 3 15.52 24.39 -11.20
N ALA A 4 14.84 23.78 -12.18
CA ALA A 4 15.45 23.41 -13.45
C ALA A 4 15.91 24.64 -14.24
N TYR A 5 15.12 25.72 -14.25
CA TYR A 5 15.50 26.99 -14.86
C TYR A 5 16.69 27.65 -14.13
N CYS A 6 16.72 27.61 -12.80
CA CYS A 6 17.85 28.11 -12.01
C CYS A 6 19.16 27.37 -12.34
N LEU A 7 19.11 26.04 -12.43
CA LEU A 7 20.28 25.23 -12.79
C LEU A 7 20.74 25.51 -14.23
N ASP A 8 19.82 25.56 -15.20
CA ASP A 8 20.13 25.91 -16.60
C ASP A 8 20.73 27.33 -16.73
N ASN A 9 20.22 28.29 -15.95
CA ASN A 9 20.76 29.65 -15.92
C ASN A 9 22.19 29.72 -15.36
N ILE A 10 22.46 29.01 -14.25
CA ILE A 10 23.80 28.92 -13.65
C ILE A 10 24.80 28.31 -14.65
N ASP A 11 24.40 27.24 -15.33
CA ASP A 11 25.26 26.53 -16.28
C ASP A 11 25.56 27.37 -17.55
N ARG A 12 24.56 28.05 -18.09
CA ARG A 12 24.71 28.90 -19.28
C ARG A 12 25.52 30.17 -19.03
N ASN A 13 25.28 30.85 -17.92
CA ASN A 13 25.87 32.17 -17.68
C ASN A 13 27.26 32.08 -17.02
N ARG A 14 27.63 30.94 -16.43
CA ARG A 14 28.94 30.67 -15.81
C ARG A 14 29.45 31.73 -14.81
N HIS A 15 28.58 32.61 -14.32
CA HIS A 15 28.89 33.63 -13.32
C HIS A 15 28.97 33.06 -11.89
N SER A 16 28.55 31.81 -11.70
CA SER A 16 28.55 31.13 -10.41
C SER A 16 28.81 29.65 -10.63
N HIS A 17 29.53 29.03 -9.71
CA HIS A 17 29.78 27.59 -9.72
C HIS A 17 28.89 26.92 -8.68
N LEU A 18 28.10 25.95 -9.11
CA LEU A 18 27.28 25.16 -8.20
C LEU A 18 28.19 24.17 -7.45
N THR A 19 28.29 24.34 -6.14
CA THR A 19 29.10 23.49 -5.26
C THR A 19 28.33 23.19 -3.99
N ASN A 20 28.78 22.18 -3.25
CA ASN A 20 28.27 21.89 -1.91
C ASN A 20 29.20 22.46 -0.83
N TYR A 21 28.72 22.54 0.41
CA TYR A 21 29.50 23.12 1.50
C TYR A 21 30.81 22.37 1.80
N ALA A 22 30.87 21.05 1.62
CA ALA A 22 32.08 20.29 1.91
C ALA A 22 33.21 20.62 0.92
N GLU A 23 32.88 20.71 -0.38
CA GLU A 23 33.82 21.13 -1.41
C GLU A 23 34.26 22.58 -1.21
N PHE A 24 33.31 23.50 -0.96
CA PHE A 24 33.63 24.90 -0.64
C PHE A 24 34.60 25.03 0.55
N LEU A 25 34.33 24.34 1.66
CA LEU A 25 35.17 24.38 2.86
C LEU A 25 36.56 23.75 2.65
N SER A 26 36.71 22.83 1.69
CA SER A 26 38.02 22.26 1.34
C SER A 26 38.92 23.27 0.62
N MET A 27 38.33 24.23 -0.10
CA MET A 27 39.03 25.29 -0.82
C MET A 27 39.19 26.55 0.04
N VAL A 28 38.22 26.83 0.90
CA VAL A 28 38.14 28.04 1.72
C VAL A 28 37.90 27.66 3.19
N PRO A 29 38.98 27.42 3.97
CA PRO A 29 38.87 27.09 5.39
C PRO A 29 38.23 28.24 6.20
N PRO A 30 37.42 27.94 7.23
CA PRO A 30 36.80 28.97 8.06
C PRO A 30 37.85 29.69 8.91
N VAL A 31 37.76 31.02 8.97
CA VAL A 31 38.66 31.88 9.78
C VAL A 31 37.91 32.64 10.89
N PHE A 32 36.59 32.44 10.97
CA PHE A 32 35.72 33.03 11.98
C PHE A 32 34.93 31.94 12.69
N GLU A 33 34.62 32.18 13.95
CA GLU A 33 33.72 31.34 14.75
C GLU A 33 32.40 32.07 14.96
N ALA A 34 31.32 31.30 15.06
CA ALA A 34 29.99 31.79 15.42
C ALA A 34 29.47 30.99 16.61
N LEU A 35 28.83 31.67 17.55
CA LEU A 35 28.15 31.01 18.66
C LEU A 35 26.72 30.64 18.24
N ILE A 36 26.35 29.39 18.43
CA ILE A 36 24.98 28.92 18.20
C ILE A 36 24.15 29.27 19.43
N HIS A 37 22.97 29.86 19.22
CA HIS A 37 21.98 29.97 20.28
C HIS A 37 21.43 28.57 20.59
N GLU A 38 21.76 28.05 21.78
CA GLU A 38 21.34 26.72 22.21
C GLU A 38 19.82 26.55 22.15
N ASN A 39 19.36 25.35 21.81
CA ASN A 39 17.94 25.04 21.60
C ASN A 39 17.24 25.92 20.54
N SER A 40 17.98 26.51 19.60
CA SER A 40 17.40 27.18 18.43
C SER A 40 16.87 26.16 17.40
N SER A 41 16.05 26.63 16.46
CA SER A 41 15.62 25.83 15.31
C SER A 41 15.45 26.70 14.07
N TRP A 42 15.59 26.08 12.90
CA TRP A 42 15.38 26.75 11.61
C TRP A 42 13.89 27.04 11.29
N SER A 43 12.95 26.41 12.00
CA SER A 43 11.53 26.38 11.64
C SER A 43 10.60 26.87 12.77
N CYS A 44 11.17 27.41 13.85
CA CYS A 44 10.43 28.02 14.94
C CYS A 44 11.27 29.12 15.58
N VAL A 45 10.71 30.33 15.65
CA VAL A 45 11.37 31.50 16.23
C VAL A 45 11.62 31.32 17.73
N HIS A 46 10.85 30.44 18.37
CA HIS A 46 10.95 30.09 19.79
C HIS A 46 11.87 28.88 20.02
N GLY A 47 12.75 28.56 19.08
CA GLY A 47 13.70 27.46 19.21
C GLY A 47 13.02 26.08 19.12
N VAL A 48 13.34 25.17 20.03
CA VAL A 48 12.77 23.80 20.07
C VAL A 48 11.43 23.71 20.78
N GLU A 49 10.87 24.84 21.23
CA GLU A 49 9.61 24.86 21.98
C GLU A 49 8.41 24.38 21.15
N ARG A 50 8.47 24.45 19.81
CA ARG A 50 7.47 23.81 18.93
C ARG A 50 7.26 22.32 19.25
N TRP A 51 8.28 21.61 19.72
CA TRP A 51 8.22 20.17 20.02
C TRP A 51 8.00 19.85 21.50
N ARG A 52 7.62 20.86 22.30
CA ARG A 52 7.50 20.73 23.75
C ARG A 52 6.27 21.43 24.33
N VAL A 53 5.96 22.64 23.89
CA VAL A 53 4.90 23.47 24.47
C VAL A 53 4.05 24.14 23.39
N ASP A 54 3.00 24.82 23.84
CA ASP A 54 2.23 25.73 23.00
C ASP A 54 2.98 27.05 22.80
N CYS A 55 3.96 27.05 21.88
CA CYS A 55 4.72 28.25 21.53
C CYS A 55 3.97 29.16 20.53
N GLY A 56 2.70 28.88 20.23
CA GLY A 56 1.88 29.60 19.24
C GLY A 56 2.24 29.36 17.77
N CYS A 57 3.32 28.62 17.47
CA CYS A 57 3.63 28.21 16.11
C CYS A 57 2.74 27.04 15.69
N ASN A 58 1.81 27.33 14.79
CA ASN A 58 0.82 26.38 14.27
C ASN A 58 1.02 26.12 12.77
N THR A 59 0.56 24.97 12.30
CA THR A 59 0.55 24.57 10.90
C THR A 59 -0.54 23.52 10.70
N GLY A 60 -1.49 23.79 9.79
CA GLY A 60 -2.47 22.79 9.36
C GLY A 60 -3.70 22.64 10.28
N GLY A 61 -4.29 23.75 10.71
CA GLY A 61 -5.47 23.76 11.57
C GLY A 61 -6.35 25.00 11.40
N LYS A 62 -7.37 25.11 12.25
CA LYS A 62 -8.26 26.27 12.29
C LYS A 62 -7.71 27.37 13.21
N PRO A 63 -8.08 28.65 13.03
CA PRO A 63 -7.56 29.74 13.85
C PRO A 63 -7.76 29.58 15.36
N GLU A 64 -8.80 28.86 15.80
CA GLU A 64 -9.12 28.61 17.20
C GLU A 64 -8.35 27.44 17.84
N TRP A 65 -7.57 26.70 17.05
CA TRP A 65 -6.82 25.54 17.54
C TRP A 65 -5.54 25.97 18.27
N ASN A 66 -5.18 25.19 19.28
CA ASN A 66 -3.99 25.41 20.10
C ASN A 66 -3.15 24.15 20.24
N GLN A 67 -1.93 24.30 20.75
CA GLN A 67 -0.97 23.21 20.87
C GLN A 67 -0.65 22.88 22.34
N LYS A 68 -1.58 23.18 23.25
CA LYS A 68 -1.43 22.90 24.69
C LYS A 68 -1.23 21.42 24.98
N TRP A 69 -1.73 20.54 24.12
CA TRP A 69 -1.55 19.09 24.21
C TRP A 69 -0.10 18.63 24.09
N ARG A 70 0.81 19.45 23.51
CA ARG A 70 2.22 19.08 23.36
C ARG A 70 2.87 18.84 24.72
N LYS A 71 2.69 19.74 25.69
CA LYS A 71 3.32 19.60 27.01
C LYS A 71 2.95 18.27 27.71
N PRO A 72 1.68 17.93 27.94
CA PRO A 72 1.30 16.69 28.59
C PRO A 72 1.68 15.45 27.77
N LEU A 73 1.63 15.52 26.43
CA LEU A 73 2.16 14.44 25.60
C LEU A 73 3.66 14.22 25.86
N ARG A 74 4.45 15.30 25.93
CA ARG A 74 5.91 15.23 26.07
C ARG A 74 6.28 14.63 27.42
N GLU A 75 5.62 15.11 28.47
CA GLU A 75 5.79 14.60 29.83
C GLU A 75 5.36 13.13 29.94
N SER A 76 4.31 12.71 29.21
CA SER A 76 3.89 11.31 29.13
C SER A 76 4.94 10.41 28.47
N LEU A 77 5.53 10.86 27.36
CA LEU A 77 6.59 10.13 26.67
C LEU A 77 7.89 10.09 27.47
N ASP A 78 8.25 11.19 28.14
CA ASP A 78 9.42 11.27 29.02
C ASP A 78 9.29 10.28 30.19
N TRP A 79 8.12 10.25 30.84
CA TRP A 79 7.83 9.25 31.87
C TRP A 79 7.96 7.82 31.32
N LEU A 80 7.37 7.53 30.15
CA LEU A 80 7.44 6.21 29.55
C LEU A 80 8.88 5.81 29.22
N ARG A 81 9.68 6.71 28.64
CA ARG A 81 11.10 6.50 28.35
C ARG A 81 11.87 6.09 29.60
N ASP A 82 11.64 6.78 30.72
CA ASP A 82 12.36 6.54 31.96
C ASP A 82 12.01 5.16 32.54
N GLN A 83 10.71 4.81 32.55
CA GLN A 83 10.25 3.47 32.96
C GLN A 83 10.81 2.35 32.05
N LEU A 84 10.83 2.56 30.74
CA LEU A 84 11.39 1.60 29.80
C LEU A 84 12.92 1.44 29.98
N SER A 85 13.62 2.51 30.37
CA SER A 85 15.07 2.49 30.63
C SER A 85 15.39 1.65 31.88
N GLU A 86 14.60 1.77 32.95
CA GLU A 86 14.73 0.92 34.13
C GLU A 86 14.49 -0.56 33.81
N VAL A 87 13.41 -0.86 33.08
CA VAL A 87 13.09 -2.22 32.63
C VAL A 87 14.22 -2.78 31.76
N TYR A 88 14.73 -1.94 30.85
CA TYR A 88 15.81 -2.29 29.96
C TYR A 88 17.07 -2.67 30.73
N LEU A 89 17.59 -1.79 31.59
CA LEU A 89 18.80 -2.04 32.37
C LEU A 89 18.67 -3.30 33.23
N ARG A 90 17.55 -3.47 33.93
CA ARG A 90 17.31 -4.62 34.80
C ARG A 90 17.31 -5.96 34.06
N LYS A 91 16.82 -6.00 32.81
CA LYS A 91 16.72 -7.22 32.01
C LYS A 91 17.95 -7.44 31.12
N ALA A 92 18.47 -6.38 30.53
CA ALA A 92 19.61 -6.40 29.62
C ALA A 92 20.90 -6.76 30.35
N SER A 93 21.16 -6.22 31.55
CA SER A 93 22.40 -6.49 32.30
C SER A 93 22.57 -7.96 32.71
N LYS A 94 21.51 -8.77 32.60
CA LYS A 94 21.55 -10.22 32.84
C LYS A 94 21.99 -11.02 31.62
N ILE A 95 21.95 -10.43 30.43
CA ILE A 95 22.16 -11.13 29.15
C ILE A 95 23.10 -10.38 28.19
N LEU A 96 23.47 -9.13 28.47
CA LEU A 96 24.38 -8.32 27.65
C LEU A 96 25.56 -7.85 28.51
N LYS A 97 26.76 -7.85 27.91
CA LYS A 97 28.00 -7.38 28.54
C LYS A 97 27.93 -5.89 28.91
N ASP A 98 27.50 -5.07 27.95
CA ASP A 98 27.22 -3.64 28.12
C ASP A 98 25.89 -3.33 27.39
N PRO A 99 24.79 -3.09 28.12
CA PRO A 99 23.51 -2.75 27.51
C PRO A 99 23.57 -1.52 26.61
N TRP A 100 24.15 -0.41 27.06
CA TRP A 100 24.09 0.85 26.31
C TRP A 100 24.93 0.80 25.04
N SER A 101 26.10 0.16 25.09
CA SER A 101 26.89 -0.12 23.90
C SER A 101 26.12 -1.01 22.92
N ALA A 102 25.49 -2.09 23.39
CA ALA A 102 24.69 -2.97 22.55
C ALA A 102 23.50 -2.25 21.88
N ARG A 103 22.82 -1.35 22.61
CA ARG A 103 21.74 -0.51 22.06
C ARG A 103 22.24 0.35 20.89
N ASN A 104 23.41 0.99 21.04
CA ASN A 104 23.98 1.82 19.98
C ASN A 104 24.37 1.00 18.76
N ASP A 105 25.04 -0.13 18.97
CA ASP A 105 25.52 -1.00 17.90
C ASP A 105 24.38 -1.75 17.19
N TYR A 106 23.17 -1.76 17.78
CA TYR A 106 21.99 -2.39 17.17
C TYR A 106 21.58 -1.77 15.83
N ILE A 107 22.03 -0.55 15.52
CA ILE A 107 21.85 0.03 14.17
C ILE A 107 22.37 -0.90 13.07
N ASN A 108 23.46 -1.63 13.31
CA ASN A 108 24.01 -2.56 12.33
C ASN A 108 23.02 -3.69 12.02
N VAL A 109 22.29 -4.19 13.03
CA VAL A 109 21.25 -5.20 12.86
C VAL A 109 20.00 -4.61 12.21
N ILE A 110 19.67 -3.34 12.47
CA ILE A 110 18.54 -2.67 11.81
C ILE A 110 18.78 -2.53 10.30
N LEU A 111 20.01 -2.15 9.92
CA LEU A 111 20.42 -1.96 8.52
C LEU A 111 20.57 -3.30 7.78
N ASP A 112 21.03 -4.35 8.46
CA ASP A 112 21.15 -5.69 7.90
C ASP A 112 20.74 -6.77 8.91
N ARG A 113 19.65 -7.49 8.59
CA ARG A 113 19.08 -8.57 9.42
C ARG A 113 19.47 -9.97 8.95
N THR A 114 20.53 -10.13 8.17
CA THR A 114 21.10 -11.44 7.82
C THR A 114 21.44 -12.26 9.08
N GLU A 115 21.37 -13.59 8.97
CA GLU A 115 21.71 -14.49 10.08
C GLU A 115 23.18 -14.32 10.53
N GLU A 116 24.09 -14.00 9.59
CA GLU A 116 25.49 -13.72 9.88
C GLU A 116 25.65 -12.48 10.77
N ASN A 117 25.05 -11.35 10.38
CA ASN A 117 25.17 -10.11 11.13
C ASN A 117 24.51 -10.21 12.52
N ILE A 118 23.39 -10.93 12.61
CA ILE A 118 22.73 -11.25 13.88
C ILE A 118 23.64 -12.06 14.79
N LYS A 119 24.26 -13.13 14.26
CA LYS A 119 25.19 -13.96 15.04
C LYS A 119 26.36 -13.12 15.53
N LYS A 120 26.97 -12.32 14.67
CA LYS A 120 28.05 -11.39 15.01
C LYS A 120 27.67 -10.42 16.14
N PHE A 121 26.47 -9.86 16.10
CA PHE A 121 25.97 -8.97 17.15
C PHE A 121 25.81 -9.71 18.49
N LEU A 122 25.21 -10.90 18.48
CA LEU A 122 25.01 -11.72 19.68
C LEU A 122 26.34 -12.19 20.28
N ASP A 123 27.30 -12.61 19.46
CA ASP A 123 28.64 -13.03 19.92
C ASP A 123 29.41 -11.85 20.55
N LYS A 124 29.28 -10.66 19.95
CA LYS A 124 29.93 -9.44 20.45
C LYS A 124 29.35 -8.99 21.79
N HIS A 125 28.02 -8.86 21.89
CA HIS A 125 27.37 -8.19 23.03
C HIS A 125 26.73 -9.13 24.05
N GLY A 126 26.35 -10.34 23.66
CA GLY A 126 25.70 -11.33 24.52
C GLY A 126 26.65 -11.88 25.60
N ILE A 127 26.10 -12.15 26.78
CA ILE A 127 26.72 -13.05 27.75
C ILE A 127 26.45 -14.48 27.27
N GLU A 128 27.30 -15.45 27.61
CA GLU A 128 27.24 -16.83 27.12
C GLU A 128 25.81 -17.44 27.07
N ALA A 129 25.45 -18.09 25.95
CA ALA A 129 24.16 -18.75 25.68
C ALA A 129 22.89 -17.87 25.80
N VAL A 130 22.83 -16.74 25.07
CA VAL A 130 21.63 -15.89 25.03
C VAL A 130 20.58 -16.32 24.01
N GLU A 131 19.34 -16.35 24.47
CA GLU A 131 18.15 -16.45 23.62
C GLU A 131 18.00 -15.18 22.74
N PRO A 132 18.12 -15.28 21.40
CA PRO A 132 18.06 -14.13 20.50
C PRO A 132 16.77 -13.32 20.65
N ASN A 133 15.65 -13.99 20.89
CA ASN A 133 14.35 -13.35 21.02
C ASN A 133 14.27 -12.37 22.19
N ARG A 134 14.96 -12.65 23.31
CA ARG A 134 15.00 -11.80 24.49
C ARG A 134 15.85 -10.57 24.21
N VAL A 135 17.02 -10.76 23.60
CA VAL A 135 17.90 -9.66 23.20
C VAL A 135 17.16 -8.71 22.26
N PHE A 136 16.59 -9.21 21.17
CA PHE A 136 15.96 -8.36 20.17
C PHE A 136 14.66 -7.70 20.64
N ARG A 137 13.90 -8.32 21.56
CA ARG A 137 12.77 -7.63 22.21
C ARG A 137 13.24 -6.42 23.03
N LEU A 138 14.36 -6.53 23.76
CA LEU A 138 14.93 -5.40 24.51
C LEU A 138 15.46 -4.31 23.57
N MET A 139 16.13 -4.70 22.48
CA MET A 139 16.65 -3.75 21.49
C MET A 139 15.51 -2.99 20.79
N GLU A 140 14.46 -3.68 20.35
CA GLU A 140 13.30 -3.04 19.72
C GLU A 140 12.50 -2.19 20.73
N MET A 141 12.45 -2.56 22.00
CA MET A 141 11.82 -1.74 23.04
C MET A 141 12.52 -0.38 23.15
N GLN A 142 13.86 -0.37 23.18
CA GLN A 142 14.66 0.86 23.20
C GLN A 142 14.57 1.63 21.88
N ARG A 143 14.54 0.93 20.74
CA ARG A 143 14.32 1.55 19.43
C ARG A 143 12.99 2.30 19.40
N HIS A 144 11.90 1.67 19.83
CA HIS A 144 10.59 2.32 19.86
C HIS A 144 10.51 3.46 20.88
N ALA A 145 11.23 3.37 22.00
CA ALA A 145 11.39 4.48 22.94
C ALA A 145 12.09 5.70 22.30
N MET A 146 12.96 5.51 21.31
CA MET A 146 13.53 6.61 20.52
C MET A 146 12.57 7.08 19.42
N LEU A 147 11.93 6.16 18.71
CA LEU A 147 11.02 6.49 17.59
C LEU A 147 9.79 7.28 18.02
N MET A 148 9.30 7.13 19.26
CA MET A 148 8.19 7.94 19.76
C MET A 148 8.53 9.45 19.88
N TYR A 149 9.80 9.84 19.72
CA TYR A 149 10.21 11.25 19.64
C TYR A 149 10.40 11.76 18.21
N THR A 150 9.90 11.04 17.19
CA THR A 150 9.95 11.52 15.81
C THR A 150 9.27 12.89 15.71
N SER A 151 10.01 13.88 15.19
CA SER A 151 9.65 15.30 15.28
C SER A 151 8.37 15.68 14.53
N CYS A 152 7.96 14.92 13.51
CA CYS A 152 6.72 15.15 12.78
C CYS A 152 5.48 15.02 13.65
N GLY A 153 5.50 14.18 14.70
CA GLY A 153 4.38 13.97 15.63
C GLY A 153 4.06 15.15 16.53
N TRP A 154 4.75 16.29 16.34
CA TRP A 154 4.59 17.51 17.11
C TRP A 154 4.31 18.72 16.24
N PHE A 155 4.52 18.59 14.92
CA PHE A 155 4.64 19.73 14.03
C PHE A 155 3.30 20.39 13.72
N PHE A 156 2.26 19.57 13.57
CA PHE A 156 0.90 19.98 13.22
C PHE A 156 0.05 20.29 14.45
N ASP A 157 -1.14 20.83 14.21
CA ASP A 157 -1.96 21.43 15.27
C ASP A 157 -2.74 20.41 16.10
N GLU A 158 -2.96 19.19 15.59
CA GLU A 158 -3.89 18.22 16.15
C GLU A 158 -3.22 16.91 16.62
N ILE A 159 -3.49 16.51 17.86
CA ILE A 159 -2.98 15.28 18.49
C ILE A 159 -3.54 14.01 17.85
N SER A 160 -4.73 14.06 17.24
CA SER A 160 -5.29 12.94 16.48
C SER A 160 -4.76 12.84 15.04
N GLY A 161 -3.80 13.69 14.65
CA GLY A 161 -3.15 13.62 13.34
C GLY A 161 -2.43 12.29 13.11
N ILE A 162 -2.13 11.98 11.85
CA ILE A 162 -1.49 10.72 11.48
C ILE A 162 -0.07 10.61 12.08
N GLU A 163 0.63 11.73 12.18
CA GLU A 163 2.00 11.83 12.70
C GLU A 163 2.03 11.58 14.21
N THR A 164 1.14 12.23 14.96
CA THR A 164 1.05 12.07 16.42
C THR A 164 0.54 10.69 16.78
N THR A 165 -0.43 10.17 16.02
CA THR A 165 -0.88 8.77 16.14
C THR A 165 0.28 7.80 15.90
N GLN A 166 1.17 8.05 14.93
CA GLN A 166 2.32 7.20 14.65
C GLN A 166 3.31 7.14 15.83
N ILE A 167 3.58 8.26 16.51
CA ILE A 167 4.47 8.23 17.68
C ILE A 167 3.83 7.51 18.89
N LEU A 168 2.51 7.63 19.06
CA LEU A 168 1.78 6.86 20.06
C LEU A 168 1.76 5.36 19.73
N GLN A 169 1.76 4.97 18.45
CA GLN A 169 1.94 3.58 18.05
C GLN A 169 3.33 3.03 18.40
N TYR A 170 4.39 3.85 18.32
CA TYR A 170 5.70 3.47 18.83
C TYR A 170 5.71 3.31 20.35
N ALA A 171 5.10 4.24 21.08
CA ALA A 171 4.95 4.13 22.54
C ALA A 171 4.19 2.85 22.94
N CYS A 172 3.06 2.58 22.29
CA CYS A 172 2.28 1.35 22.45
C CYS A 172 3.13 0.10 22.21
N ARG A 173 3.92 0.08 21.12
CA ARG A 173 4.79 -1.04 20.81
C ARG A 173 5.88 -1.25 21.87
N ALA A 174 6.46 -0.17 22.39
CA ALA A 174 7.44 -0.25 23.47
C ALA A 174 6.82 -0.82 24.76
N ILE A 175 5.61 -0.37 25.12
CA ILE A 175 4.83 -0.91 26.26
C ILE A 175 4.56 -2.41 26.07
N GLN A 176 4.15 -2.85 24.88
CA GLN A 176 3.93 -4.27 24.58
C GLN A 176 5.19 -5.11 24.78
N LEU A 177 6.34 -4.62 24.32
CA LEU A 177 7.62 -5.33 24.46
C LEU A 177 8.06 -5.39 25.93
N ALA A 178 7.86 -4.31 26.69
CA ALA A 178 8.13 -4.26 28.13
C ALA A 178 7.25 -5.26 28.90
N SER A 179 5.96 -5.33 28.56
CA SER A 179 5.03 -6.31 29.13
C SER A 179 5.50 -7.75 28.82
N GLN A 180 5.86 -8.06 27.57
CA GLN A 180 6.32 -9.39 27.17
C GLN A 180 7.62 -9.86 27.85
N ILE A 181 8.52 -8.94 28.19
CA ILE A 181 9.85 -9.30 28.72
C ILE A 181 9.97 -9.17 30.24
N ALA A 182 9.12 -8.35 30.84
CA ALA A 182 9.20 -8.00 32.26
C ALA A 182 7.86 -8.07 33.01
N ASN A 183 6.75 -8.42 32.33
CA ASN A 183 5.39 -8.31 32.86
C ASN A 183 5.10 -6.91 33.44
N ALA A 184 5.68 -5.87 32.82
CA ALA A 184 5.47 -4.49 33.23
C ALA A 184 4.08 -4.02 32.79
N SER A 185 3.29 -3.49 33.74
CA SER A 185 2.01 -2.85 33.45
C SER A 185 2.20 -1.33 33.38
N LEU A 186 2.47 -0.81 32.19
CA LEU A 186 2.73 0.62 31.96
C LEU A 186 1.57 1.33 31.23
N GLU A 187 0.66 0.57 30.62
CA GLU A 187 -0.38 1.10 29.73
C GLU A 187 -1.40 1.98 30.46
N ASP A 188 -1.88 1.56 31.63
CA ASP A 188 -2.92 2.30 32.36
C ASP A 188 -2.43 3.66 32.88
N GLU A 189 -1.21 3.71 33.41
CA GLU A 189 -0.57 4.97 33.83
C GLU A 189 -0.27 5.86 32.61
N PHE A 190 0.19 5.28 31.50
CA PHE A 190 0.42 6.03 30.26
C PHE A 190 -0.87 6.69 29.77
N LEU A 191 -1.98 5.94 29.73
CA LEU A 191 -3.29 6.46 29.34
C LEU A 191 -3.80 7.54 30.29
N ARG A 192 -3.58 7.41 31.61
CA ARG A 192 -3.94 8.48 32.56
C ARG A 192 -3.19 9.78 32.28
N ARG A 193 -1.90 9.72 31.95
CA ARG A 193 -1.11 10.92 31.62
C ARG A 193 -1.53 11.54 30.29
N LEU A 194 -1.87 10.71 29.31
CA LEU A 194 -2.39 11.18 28.02
C LEU A 194 -3.77 11.85 28.10
N ASP A 195 -4.49 11.69 29.21
CA ASP A 195 -5.81 12.32 29.38
C ASP A 195 -5.71 13.85 29.49
N GLU A 196 -4.57 14.35 29.99
CA GLU A 196 -4.26 15.80 30.06
C GLU A 196 -3.98 16.41 28.67
N ALA A 197 -3.71 15.58 27.67
CA ALA A 197 -3.44 16.03 26.31
C ALA A 197 -4.74 16.22 25.51
N HIS A 198 -5.39 17.37 25.67
CA HIS A 198 -6.68 17.65 25.03
C HIS A 198 -6.58 17.85 23.51
N SER A 199 -7.42 17.14 22.77
CA SER A 199 -7.58 17.29 21.32
C SER A 199 -8.33 18.58 20.98
N ASN A 200 -7.99 19.23 19.86
CA ASN A 200 -8.78 20.38 19.36
C ASN A 200 -10.14 19.94 18.81
N LEU A 201 -10.31 18.65 18.53
CA LEU A 201 -11.59 18.04 18.17
C LEU A 201 -12.34 17.55 19.41
N THR A 202 -13.49 18.15 19.68
CA THR A 202 -14.39 17.78 20.80
C THR A 202 -14.92 16.35 20.68
N THR A 203 -15.08 15.85 19.44
CA THR A 203 -15.52 14.47 19.15
C THR A 203 -14.48 13.40 19.52
N ILE A 204 -13.23 13.80 19.76
CA ILE A 204 -12.14 12.91 20.19
C ILE A 204 -11.88 13.08 21.69
N GLY A 205 -11.82 14.30 22.20
CA GLY A 205 -11.63 14.58 23.62
C GLY A 205 -10.16 14.67 24.02
N THR A 206 -9.51 13.54 24.32
CA THR A 206 -8.16 13.50 24.92
C THR A 206 -7.19 12.59 24.16
N GLY A 207 -5.89 12.72 24.44
CA GLY A 207 -4.85 11.84 23.92
C GLY A 207 -5.06 10.37 24.29
N ALA A 208 -5.68 10.11 25.45
CA ALA A 208 -6.08 8.77 25.85
C ALA A 208 -7.14 8.19 24.89
N GLN A 209 -8.10 9.02 24.43
CA GLN A 209 -9.08 8.62 23.43
C GLN A 209 -8.47 8.44 22.04
N VAL A 210 -7.49 9.28 21.66
CA VAL A 210 -6.69 9.06 20.44
C VAL A 210 -6.03 7.68 20.49
N TYR A 211 -5.40 7.35 21.63
CA TYR A 211 -4.73 6.07 21.81
C TYR A 211 -5.71 4.89 21.68
N ARG A 212 -6.83 4.90 22.42
CA ARG A 212 -7.83 3.81 22.35
C ARG A 212 -8.43 3.65 20.96
N ARG A 213 -8.72 4.75 20.28
CA ARG A 213 -9.42 4.72 18.99
C ARG A 213 -8.52 4.41 17.80
N PHE A 214 -7.27 4.88 17.80
CA PHE A 214 -6.40 4.83 16.62
C PHE A 214 -5.09 4.04 16.83
N VAL A 215 -4.70 3.78 18.08
CA VAL A 215 -3.44 3.11 18.43
C VAL A 215 -3.68 1.67 18.89
N GLU A 216 -4.62 1.44 19.80
CA GLU A 216 -4.93 0.07 20.25
C GLU A 216 -5.33 -0.87 19.10
N PRO A 217 -6.15 -0.45 18.12
CA PRO A 217 -6.52 -1.32 17.01
C PRO A 217 -5.36 -1.68 16.07
N SER A 218 -4.23 -0.97 16.12
CA SER A 218 -3.03 -1.29 15.33
C SER A 218 -2.08 -2.27 16.04
N LYS A 219 -2.33 -2.58 17.32
CA LYS A 219 -1.59 -3.60 18.08
C LYS A 219 -1.54 -4.91 17.29
N THR A 220 -0.33 -5.36 17.00
CA THR A 220 -0.09 -6.60 16.26
C THR A 220 0.63 -7.60 17.14
N ASN A 221 0.08 -8.80 17.23
CA ASN A 221 0.68 -9.95 17.89
C ASN A 221 0.80 -11.10 16.88
N LEU A 222 1.61 -12.12 17.20
CA LEU A 222 1.82 -13.26 16.31
C LEU A 222 0.51 -14.01 16.00
N GLN A 223 -0.47 -13.99 16.92
CA GLN A 223 -1.79 -14.59 16.69
C GLN A 223 -2.57 -13.87 15.59
N ARG A 224 -2.58 -12.54 15.60
CA ARG A 224 -3.19 -11.72 14.56
C ARG A 224 -2.49 -11.92 13.21
N VAL A 225 -1.18 -12.11 13.21
CA VAL A 225 -0.40 -12.47 12.01
C VAL A 225 -0.76 -13.88 11.51
N GLY A 226 -0.90 -14.85 12.42
CA GLY A 226 -1.33 -16.21 12.07
C GLY A 226 -2.76 -16.26 11.52
N MET A 227 -3.68 -15.50 12.11
CA MET A 227 -5.04 -15.33 11.60
C MET A 227 -5.04 -14.69 10.21
N HIS A 228 -4.21 -13.68 10.05
CA HIS A 228 -4.06 -12.98 8.79
C HIS A 228 -3.61 -13.92 7.69
N TYR A 229 -2.56 -14.68 7.96
CA TYR A 229 -2.07 -15.73 7.10
C TYR A 229 -3.17 -16.75 6.76
N ALA A 230 -3.88 -17.23 7.78
CA ALA A 230 -4.96 -18.20 7.62
C ALA A 230 -6.06 -17.72 6.68
N VAL A 231 -6.51 -16.47 6.79
CA VAL A 231 -7.56 -15.93 5.91
C VAL A 231 -7.03 -15.65 4.51
N SER A 232 -5.83 -15.07 4.39
CA SER A 232 -5.20 -14.84 3.07
C SER A 232 -5.02 -16.15 2.30
N SER A 233 -4.79 -17.26 3.01
CA SER A 233 -4.63 -18.57 2.38
C SER A 233 -5.85 -19.12 1.62
N LEU A 234 -7.02 -18.51 1.80
CA LEU A 234 -8.21 -18.79 0.99
C LEU A 234 -8.09 -18.27 -0.45
N PHE A 235 -7.28 -17.23 -0.67
CA PHE A 235 -7.27 -16.45 -1.90
C PHE A 235 -5.92 -16.45 -2.63
N GLU A 236 -4.83 -16.82 -1.95
CA GLU A 236 -3.50 -16.90 -2.55
C GLU A 236 -3.21 -18.29 -3.11
N ASP A 237 -2.58 -18.35 -4.28
CA ASP A 237 -2.15 -19.62 -4.88
C ASP A 237 -0.71 -20.00 -4.49
N ASP A 238 0.14 -19.02 -4.20
CA ASP A 238 1.51 -19.24 -3.69
C ASP A 238 1.63 -18.71 -2.25
N LEU A 239 1.52 -19.64 -1.31
CA LEU A 239 1.57 -19.35 0.12
C LEU A 239 2.98 -19.30 0.69
N GLU A 240 3.96 -19.84 -0.03
CA GLU A 240 5.37 -19.83 0.40
C GLU A 240 6.04 -18.50 0.02
N ALA A 241 5.63 -17.91 -1.10
CA ALA A 241 6.07 -16.58 -1.52
C ALA A 241 5.32 -15.43 -0.81
N PHE A 242 4.27 -15.70 -0.04
CA PHE A 242 3.42 -14.67 0.57
C PHE A 242 4.14 -13.92 1.71
N PRO A 243 4.59 -12.67 1.51
CA PRO A 243 5.33 -11.94 2.52
C PRO A 243 4.35 -11.33 3.52
N VAL A 244 4.31 -11.85 4.75
CA VAL A 244 3.51 -11.21 5.81
C VAL A 244 4.35 -10.13 6.49
N PHE A 245 4.55 -8.99 5.82
CA PHE A 245 5.34 -7.85 6.31
C PHE A 245 6.73 -8.26 6.88
N ASN A 246 6.92 -8.12 8.20
CA ASN A 246 8.13 -8.43 8.95
C ASN A 246 8.10 -9.84 9.57
N TYR A 247 7.31 -10.75 8.99
CA TYR A 247 7.15 -12.11 9.46
C TYR A 247 7.40 -13.09 8.32
N THR A 248 8.08 -14.18 8.64
CA THR A 248 8.22 -15.34 7.77
C THR A 248 7.29 -16.42 8.27
N THR A 249 6.56 -17.05 7.34
CA THR A 249 5.66 -18.15 7.63
C THR A 249 6.19 -19.42 7.00
N LYS A 250 6.01 -20.55 7.70
CA LYS A 250 6.34 -21.88 7.19
C LYS A 250 5.17 -22.80 7.50
N ASN A 251 4.59 -23.41 6.48
CA ASN A 251 3.57 -24.42 6.65
C ASN A 251 4.20 -25.75 7.03
N GLU A 252 3.69 -26.36 8.08
CA GLU A 252 3.94 -27.75 8.42
C GLU A 252 2.87 -28.64 7.77
N PHE A 253 1.64 -28.15 7.71
CA PHE A 253 0.52 -28.81 7.06
C PHE A 253 -0.41 -27.78 6.42
N PHE A 254 -0.94 -28.09 5.24
CA PHE A 254 -1.89 -27.24 4.54
C PHE A 254 -2.84 -28.06 3.67
N VAL A 255 -4.14 -27.80 3.77
CA VAL A 255 -5.15 -28.34 2.86
C VAL A 255 -6.18 -27.27 2.53
N ARG A 256 -6.46 -27.12 1.23
CA ARG A 256 -7.53 -26.28 0.70
C ARG A 256 -8.53 -27.16 -0.05
N LYS A 257 -9.81 -26.93 0.18
CA LYS A 257 -10.93 -27.60 -0.49
C LYS A 257 -11.88 -26.54 -1.05
N ASP A 258 -12.24 -26.71 -2.31
CA ASP A 258 -13.15 -25.81 -3.02
C ASP A 258 -14.44 -26.57 -3.36
N ALA A 259 -15.59 -25.92 -3.13
CA ALA A 259 -16.92 -26.45 -3.44
C ALA A 259 -17.82 -25.31 -3.97
N GLY A 260 -17.80 -25.10 -5.28
CA GLY A 260 -18.43 -23.93 -5.90
C GLY A 260 -17.78 -22.63 -5.42
N GLU A 261 -18.58 -21.70 -4.89
CA GLU A 261 -18.06 -20.47 -4.26
C GLU A 261 -17.47 -20.70 -2.86
N GLN A 262 -17.74 -21.85 -2.23
CA GLN A 262 -17.32 -22.13 -0.87
C GLN A 262 -15.89 -22.64 -0.85
N ARG A 263 -15.12 -22.23 0.15
CA ARG A 263 -13.75 -22.72 0.37
C ARG A 263 -13.53 -23.08 1.82
N LEU A 264 -12.81 -24.16 2.06
CA LEU A 264 -12.31 -24.55 3.38
C LEU A 264 -10.80 -24.67 3.32
N THR A 265 -10.11 -23.97 4.20
CA THR A 265 -8.68 -24.09 4.38
C THR A 265 -8.35 -24.50 5.81
N LEU A 266 -7.56 -25.55 5.98
CA LEU A 266 -7.05 -26.01 7.26
C LEU A 266 -5.53 -26.07 7.19
N GLY A 267 -4.85 -25.73 8.28
CA GLY A 267 -3.40 -25.80 8.27
C GLY A 267 -2.76 -25.70 9.64
N VAL A 268 -1.47 -26.02 9.67
CA VAL A 268 -0.56 -25.77 10.77
C VAL A 268 0.59 -24.95 10.24
N THR A 269 0.76 -23.74 10.77
CA THR A 269 1.77 -22.79 10.31
C THR A 269 2.60 -22.29 11.46
N LYS A 270 3.90 -22.18 11.23
CA LYS A 270 4.85 -21.53 12.11
C LYS A 270 5.07 -20.10 11.63
N VAL A 271 4.84 -19.13 12.50
CA VAL A 271 5.05 -17.70 12.23
C VAL A 271 6.26 -17.23 13.04
N LYS A 272 7.29 -16.75 12.33
CA LYS A 272 8.51 -16.19 12.92
C LYS A 272 8.61 -14.70 12.61
N SER A 273 8.83 -13.88 13.62
CA SER A 273 9.14 -12.46 13.46
C SER A 273 10.57 -12.27 12.98
N ASN A 274 10.77 -11.61 11.83
CA ASN A 274 12.10 -11.29 11.30
C ASN A 274 12.82 -10.21 12.13
N VAL A 275 12.04 -9.46 12.91
CA VAL A 275 12.53 -8.38 13.77
C VAL A 275 12.94 -8.89 15.15
N THR A 276 12.01 -9.56 15.85
CA THR A 276 12.24 -10.00 17.23
C THR A 276 12.71 -11.44 17.34
N ARG A 277 12.75 -12.19 16.23
CA ARG A 277 13.02 -13.64 16.19
C ARG A 277 12.09 -14.48 17.08
N SER A 278 10.98 -13.88 17.55
CA SER A 278 9.94 -14.62 18.25
C SER A 278 9.18 -15.49 17.27
N GLU A 279 8.84 -16.69 17.73
CA GLU A 279 8.23 -17.71 16.89
C GLU A 279 7.08 -18.35 17.64
N LYS A 280 6.00 -18.64 16.93
CA LYS A 280 4.86 -19.41 17.44
C LYS A 280 4.30 -20.31 16.34
N ARG A 281 3.79 -21.46 16.74
CA ARG A 281 3.08 -22.41 15.91
C ARG A 281 1.58 -22.22 16.11
N PHE A 282 0.81 -22.33 15.03
CA PHE A 282 -0.63 -22.12 15.03
C PHE A 282 -1.30 -23.21 14.19
N ALA A 283 -2.31 -23.85 14.76
CA ALA A 283 -3.30 -24.59 13.97
C ALA A 283 -4.43 -23.64 13.61
N PHE A 284 -4.96 -23.72 12.39
CA PHE A 284 -6.05 -22.87 11.94
C PHE A 284 -7.05 -23.62 11.07
N ALA A 285 -8.28 -23.10 11.07
CA ALA A 285 -9.33 -23.47 10.14
C ALA A 285 -10.02 -22.19 9.66
N VAL A 286 -10.24 -22.04 8.35
CA VAL A 286 -10.98 -20.92 7.78
C VAL A 286 -11.95 -21.44 6.74
N VAL A 287 -13.21 -21.03 6.86
CA VAL A 287 -14.27 -21.31 5.90
C VAL A 287 -14.76 -20.01 5.27
N TYR A 288 -14.83 -20.01 3.95
CA TYR A 288 -15.44 -18.98 3.11
C TYR A 288 -16.76 -19.52 2.57
N MET A 289 -17.85 -18.78 2.79
CA MET A 289 -19.20 -19.17 2.41
C MET A 289 -19.79 -18.30 1.30
N GLY A 290 -18.94 -17.54 0.60
CA GLY A 290 -19.36 -16.59 -0.43
C GLY A 290 -19.48 -15.14 0.06
N LYS A 291 -19.36 -14.21 -0.88
CA LYS A 291 -19.39 -12.75 -0.67
C LYS A 291 -18.40 -12.31 0.41
N HIS A 292 -18.87 -11.80 1.55
CA HIS A 292 -18.03 -11.32 2.65
C HIS A 292 -18.00 -12.27 3.85
N ASN A 293 -18.62 -13.44 3.73
CA ASN A 293 -18.81 -14.37 4.83
C ASN A 293 -17.57 -15.27 5.00
N ILE A 294 -16.69 -14.86 5.89
CA ILE A 294 -15.48 -15.59 6.29
C ILE A 294 -15.55 -15.86 7.78
N ILE A 295 -15.34 -17.10 8.18
CA ILE A 295 -15.15 -17.51 9.58
C ILE A 295 -13.80 -18.22 9.68
N GLY A 296 -12.92 -17.68 10.50
CA GLY A 296 -11.64 -18.28 10.84
C GLY A 296 -11.52 -18.58 12.34
N ASN A 297 -10.79 -19.63 12.68
CA ASN A 297 -10.44 -19.99 14.04
C ASN A 297 -8.95 -20.36 14.10
N ILE A 298 -8.30 -20.10 15.24
CA ILE A 298 -6.88 -20.40 15.45
C ILE A 298 -6.67 -21.00 16.84
N SER A 299 -5.72 -21.92 16.97
CA SER A 299 -5.27 -22.49 18.25
C SER A 299 -3.75 -22.41 18.34
N LEU A 300 -3.25 -22.12 19.54
CA LEU A 300 -1.81 -21.97 19.83
C LEU A 300 -1.17 -23.29 20.30
N ASP A 301 -2.01 -24.24 20.69
CA ASP A 301 -1.69 -25.36 21.58
C ASP A 301 -2.39 -26.65 21.15
N MET A 302 -2.90 -26.71 19.91
CA MET A 302 -3.51 -27.91 19.36
C MET A 302 -2.46 -29.00 19.11
N GLU A 303 -2.68 -30.16 19.74
CA GLU A 303 -1.91 -31.37 19.52
C GLU A 303 -2.10 -31.92 18.10
N GLU A 304 -1.07 -32.58 17.56
CA GLU A 304 -1.06 -33.09 16.19
C GLU A 304 -2.15 -34.13 15.93
N GLU A 305 -2.35 -35.07 16.85
CA GLU A 305 -3.39 -36.09 16.73
C GLU A 305 -4.80 -35.47 16.74
N LYS A 306 -5.01 -34.47 17.59
CA LYS A 306 -6.27 -33.72 17.67
C LYS A 306 -6.54 -32.97 16.36
N PHE A 307 -5.50 -32.34 15.78
CA PHE A 307 -5.59 -31.67 14.49
C PHE A 307 -5.90 -32.67 13.35
N ALA A 308 -5.21 -33.81 13.29
CA ALA A 308 -5.45 -34.83 12.26
C ALA A 308 -6.88 -35.39 12.32
N SER A 309 -7.38 -35.69 13.52
CA SER A 309 -8.77 -36.12 13.73
C SER A 309 -9.78 -35.06 13.28
N MET A 310 -9.56 -33.81 13.68
CA MET A 310 -10.38 -32.67 13.28
C MET A 310 -10.42 -32.49 11.77
N GLN A 311 -9.25 -32.55 11.12
CA GLN A 311 -9.09 -32.35 9.69
C GLN A 311 -9.96 -33.34 8.90
N VAL A 312 -9.87 -34.64 9.21
CA VAL A 312 -10.67 -35.67 8.54
C VAL A 312 -12.16 -35.36 8.67
N ARG A 313 -12.64 -35.05 9.88
CA ARG A 313 -14.07 -34.76 10.13
C ARG A 313 -14.54 -33.50 9.41
N MET A 314 -13.74 -32.44 9.41
CA MET A 314 -14.08 -31.17 8.75
C MET A 314 -14.10 -31.30 7.24
N VAL A 315 -13.10 -31.96 6.65
CA VAL A 315 -13.05 -32.19 5.20
C VAL A 315 -14.22 -33.04 4.75
N SER A 316 -14.53 -34.14 5.45
CA SER A 316 -15.68 -34.98 5.11
C SER A 316 -17.02 -34.24 5.24
N ALA A 317 -17.19 -33.39 6.27
CA ALA A 317 -18.39 -32.57 6.42
C ALA A 317 -18.52 -31.52 5.29
N PHE A 318 -17.41 -30.90 4.90
CA PHE A 318 -17.37 -29.92 3.83
C PHE A 318 -17.69 -30.55 2.46
N GLU A 319 -17.06 -31.69 2.13
CA GLU A 319 -17.33 -32.43 0.88
C GLU A 319 -18.77 -32.94 0.82
N ALA A 320 -19.40 -33.21 1.96
CA ALA A 320 -20.82 -33.57 2.06
C ALA A 320 -21.78 -32.36 2.00
N GLY A 321 -21.27 -31.13 1.84
CA GLY A 321 -22.08 -29.90 1.80
C GLY A 321 -22.68 -29.48 3.15
N LYS A 322 -22.19 -30.02 4.27
CA LYS A 322 -22.73 -29.78 5.62
C LYS A 322 -21.97 -28.66 6.34
N LEU A 323 -22.13 -27.42 5.88
CA LEU A 323 -21.44 -26.27 6.47
C LEU A 323 -21.74 -26.05 7.97
N GLY A 324 -22.97 -26.36 8.41
CA GLY A 324 -23.33 -26.29 9.82
C GLY A 324 -22.45 -27.19 10.70
N ASP A 325 -22.15 -28.40 10.21
CA ASP A 325 -21.26 -29.35 10.89
C ASP A 325 -19.82 -28.83 10.88
N VAL A 326 -19.35 -28.24 9.78
CA VAL A 326 -18.01 -27.62 9.71
C VAL A 326 -17.87 -26.53 10.78
N ILE A 327 -18.83 -25.60 10.87
CA ILE A 327 -18.81 -24.51 11.85
C ILE A 327 -18.90 -25.07 13.28
N GLY A 328 -19.74 -26.08 13.52
CA GLY A 328 -19.84 -26.76 14.82
C GLY A 328 -18.53 -27.41 15.22
N LEU A 329 -17.87 -28.12 14.30
CA LEU A 329 -16.54 -28.69 14.50
C LEU A 329 -15.51 -27.59 14.79
N MET A 330 -15.53 -26.46 14.09
CA MET A 330 -14.61 -25.35 14.36
C MET A 330 -14.77 -24.86 15.80
N GLN A 331 -15.99 -24.70 16.29
CA GLN A 331 -16.24 -24.30 17.67
C GLN A 331 -15.80 -25.35 18.70
N ILE A 332 -15.98 -26.64 18.42
CA ILE A 332 -15.57 -27.73 19.31
C ILE A 332 -14.04 -27.80 19.44
N TYR A 333 -13.31 -27.67 18.33
CA TYR A 333 -11.86 -27.89 18.33
C TYR A 333 -11.05 -26.63 18.66
N PHE A 334 -11.52 -25.44 18.25
CA PHE A 334 -10.81 -24.18 18.44
C PHE A 334 -11.43 -23.26 19.51
N GLY A 335 -12.68 -23.50 19.91
CA GLY A 335 -13.40 -22.66 20.85
C GLY A 335 -14.28 -21.57 20.20
N PRO A 336 -14.86 -20.68 21.02
CA PRO A 336 -15.87 -19.74 20.58
C PRO A 336 -15.31 -18.50 19.85
N GLU A 337 -14.01 -18.20 20.02
CA GLU A 337 -13.39 -17.03 19.39
C GLU A 337 -13.31 -17.21 17.87
N LYS A 338 -14.10 -16.41 17.16
CA LYS A 338 -14.15 -16.39 15.70
C LYS A 338 -13.49 -15.15 15.15
N TYR A 339 -12.87 -15.34 14.00
CA TYR A 339 -12.29 -14.28 13.21
C TYR A 339 -13.07 -14.08 11.92
N THR A 340 -13.27 -12.82 11.56
CA THR A 340 -13.97 -12.41 10.35
C THR A 340 -13.09 -11.50 9.51
N LEU A 341 -13.55 -11.22 8.30
CA LEU A 341 -12.94 -10.24 7.39
C LEU A 341 -12.60 -8.89 8.07
N TRP A 342 -13.40 -8.48 9.05
CA TRP A 342 -13.26 -7.19 9.74
C TRP A 342 -12.04 -7.10 10.65
N GLN A 343 -11.47 -8.23 11.07
CA GLN A 343 -10.29 -8.30 11.94
C GLN A 343 -8.96 -8.39 11.18
N LEU A 344 -9.00 -8.52 9.84
CA LEU A 344 -7.81 -8.48 9.00
C LEU A 344 -7.13 -7.10 9.04
N PHE A 345 -5.85 -7.08 8.69
CA PHE A 345 -5.13 -5.86 8.42
C PHE A 345 -5.74 -5.11 7.23
N LYS A 346 -5.52 -3.80 7.19
CA LYS A 346 -6.26 -2.89 6.31
C LYS A 346 -6.02 -3.22 4.83
N ASP A 347 -4.79 -3.51 4.45
CA ASP A 347 -4.40 -3.65 3.05
C ASP A 347 -4.92 -4.97 2.47
N GLU A 348 -4.94 -6.03 3.26
CA GLU A 348 -5.40 -7.34 2.81
C GLU A 348 -6.91 -7.48 2.97
N LYS A 349 -7.52 -6.83 3.97
CA LYS A 349 -8.97 -6.64 3.96
C LYS A 349 -9.41 -5.96 2.67
N ARG A 350 -8.68 -4.93 2.23
CA ARG A 350 -8.94 -4.25 0.95
C ARG A 350 -8.72 -5.19 -0.21
N LYS A 351 -7.61 -5.95 -0.25
CA LYS A 351 -7.35 -6.96 -1.29
C LYS A 351 -8.49 -7.97 -1.42
N VAL A 352 -8.93 -8.57 -0.31
CA VAL A 352 -10.02 -9.55 -0.29
C VAL A 352 -11.35 -8.92 -0.75
N LEU A 353 -11.68 -7.73 -0.25
CA LEU A 353 -12.88 -6.99 -0.69
C LEU A 353 -12.83 -6.62 -2.18
N ASP A 354 -11.67 -6.21 -2.68
CA ASP A 354 -11.47 -5.89 -4.09
C ASP A 354 -11.65 -7.15 -4.96
N THR A 355 -11.14 -8.31 -4.53
CA THR A 355 -11.38 -9.60 -5.21
C THR A 355 -12.87 -9.97 -5.23
N ILE A 356 -13.56 -9.89 -4.09
CA ILE A 356 -15.00 -10.19 -4.00
C ILE A 356 -15.81 -9.23 -4.88
N THR A 357 -15.44 -7.95 -4.87
CA THR A 357 -16.10 -6.92 -5.68
C THR A 357 -15.87 -7.18 -7.16
N GLN A 358 -14.64 -7.52 -7.56
CA GLN A 358 -14.32 -7.81 -8.95
C GLN A 358 -15.14 -9.00 -9.48
N GLN A 359 -15.23 -10.09 -8.73
CA GLN A 359 -16.05 -11.25 -9.12
C GLN A 359 -17.54 -10.85 -9.30
N SER A 360 -18.10 -10.12 -8.33
CA SER A 360 -19.49 -9.65 -8.43
C SER A 360 -19.70 -8.68 -9.59
N MET A 361 -18.70 -7.86 -9.92
CA MET A 361 -18.75 -6.94 -11.06
C MET A 361 -18.67 -7.67 -12.40
N ASP A 362 -17.90 -8.75 -12.49
CA ASP A 362 -17.82 -9.59 -13.68
C ASP A 362 -19.16 -10.29 -13.96
N GLU A 363 -19.82 -10.84 -12.94
CA GLU A 363 -21.16 -11.42 -13.06
C GLU A 363 -22.22 -10.39 -13.49
N LEU A 364 -22.17 -9.19 -12.89
CA LEU A 364 -23.05 -8.08 -13.29
C LEU A 364 -22.83 -7.70 -14.75
N LYS A 365 -21.57 -7.59 -15.17
CA LYS A 365 -21.18 -7.30 -16.56
C LYS A 365 -21.70 -8.37 -17.52
N GLU A 366 -21.59 -9.65 -17.21
CA GLU A 366 -22.15 -10.72 -18.05
C GLU A 366 -23.68 -10.63 -18.16
N SER A 367 -24.36 -10.31 -17.05
CA SER A 367 -25.81 -10.10 -17.05
C SER A 367 -26.21 -8.92 -17.96
N LEU A 368 -25.55 -7.77 -17.81
CA LEU A 368 -25.78 -6.59 -18.64
C LEU A 368 -25.41 -6.84 -20.11
N ARG A 369 -24.37 -7.64 -20.38
CA ARG A 369 -23.98 -8.05 -21.74
C ARG A 369 -25.07 -8.88 -22.40
N ARG A 370 -25.72 -9.79 -21.65
CA ARG A 370 -26.86 -10.58 -22.16
C ARG A 370 -28.03 -9.67 -22.54
N VAL A 371 -28.35 -8.67 -21.72
CA VAL A 371 -29.37 -7.66 -22.03
C VAL A 371 -28.98 -6.86 -23.27
N TYR A 372 -27.73 -6.38 -23.33
CA TYR A 372 -27.18 -5.67 -24.49
C TYR A 372 -27.38 -6.47 -25.78
N ASN A 373 -26.93 -7.73 -25.81
CA ASN A 373 -26.98 -8.55 -27.02
C ASN A 373 -28.42 -8.88 -27.44
N ARG A 374 -29.31 -9.19 -26.47
CA ARG A 374 -30.70 -9.55 -26.74
C ARG A 374 -31.50 -8.36 -27.28
N ASP A 375 -31.35 -7.20 -26.65
CA ASP A 375 -32.22 -6.04 -26.89
C ASP A 375 -31.59 -5.03 -27.87
N TYR A 376 -30.40 -5.31 -28.41
CA TYR A 376 -29.72 -4.48 -29.41
C TYR A 376 -30.62 -4.09 -30.60
N PRO A 377 -31.40 -5.01 -31.23
CA PRO A 377 -32.28 -4.65 -32.34
C PRO A 377 -33.40 -3.69 -31.92
N LEU A 378 -33.94 -3.87 -30.71
CA LEU A 378 -34.99 -3.01 -30.16
C LEU A 378 -34.44 -1.61 -29.86
N VAL A 379 -33.31 -1.50 -29.16
CA VAL A 379 -32.68 -0.20 -28.87
C VAL A 379 -32.30 0.52 -30.17
N THR A 380 -31.82 -0.22 -31.17
CA THR A 380 -31.59 0.32 -32.51
C THR A 380 -32.86 0.82 -33.17
N ALA A 381 -33.97 0.07 -33.10
CA ALA A 381 -35.25 0.49 -33.66
C ALA A 381 -35.79 1.74 -32.98
N LEU A 382 -35.69 1.84 -31.64
CA LEU A 382 -36.10 3.03 -30.89
C LEU A 382 -35.30 4.27 -31.36
N ALA A 383 -33.97 4.16 -31.39
CA ALA A 383 -33.10 5.26 -31.81
C ALA A 383 -33.34 5.70 -33.26
N ASN A 384 -33.55 4.74 -34.18
CA ASN A 384 -33.78 5.04 -35.59
C ASN A 384 -35.16 5.67 -35.87
N ASN A 385 -36.10 5.57 -34.93
CA ASN A 385 -37.45 6.15 -35.05
C ASN A 385 -37.61 7.36 -34.11
N ASP A 386 -36.51 7.95 -33.62
CA ASP A 386 -36.51 9.09 -32.70
C ASP A 386 -37.32 8.86 -31.41
N ILE A 387 -37.49 7.60 -31.01
CA ILE A 387 -38.19 7.23 -29.77
C ILE A 387 -37.17 7.23 -28.62
N PRO A 388 -37.43 7.95 -27.52
CA PRO A 388 -36.52 8.00 -26.37
C PRO A 388 -36.22 6.59 -25.82
N ILE A 389 -34.93 6.23 -25.78
CA ILE A 389 -34.47 4.98 -25.17
C ILE A 389 -34.72 5.06 -23.65
N PRO A 390 -35.46 4.10 -23.05
CA PRO A 390 -35.68 4.07 -21.60
C PRO A 390 -34.36 4.09 -20.80
N THR A 391 -34.36 4.78 -19.65
CA THR A 391 -33.15 4.97 -18.83
C THR A 391 -32.45 3.67 -18.46
N ALA A 392 -33.20 2.60 -18.15
CA ALA A 392 -32.63 1.30 -17.84
C ALA A 392 -31.79 0.72 -18.99
N TYR A 393 -32.28 0.84 -20.23
CA TYR A 393 -31.51 0.43 -21.42
C TYR A 393 -30.32 1.35 -21.66
N ARG A 394 -30.53 2.67 -21.52
CA ARG A 394 -29.45 3.66 -21.69
C ARG A 394 -28.28 3.37 -20.75
N THR A 395 -28.53 3.22 -19.45
CA THR A 395 -27.49 2.94 -18.45
C THR A 395 -26.81 1.59 -18.69
N SER A 396 -27.57 0.55 -19.03
CA SER A 396 -27.01 -0.79 -19.28
C SER A 396 -26.11 -0.82 -20.52
N PHE A 397 -26.55 -0.20 -21.61
CA PHE A 397 -25.78 -0.14 -22.86
C PHE A 397 -24.58 0.78 -22.71
N GLU A 398 -24.73 1.94 -22.06
CA GLU A 398 -23.63 2.86 -21.78
C GLU A 398 -22.52 2.16 -20.97
N PHE A 399 -22.88 1.38 -19.93
CA PHE A 399 -21.91 0.61 -19.16
C PHE A 399 -21.14 -0.41 -20.02
N ILE A 400 -21.83 -1.19 -20.84
CA ILE A 400 -21.20 -2.20 -21.71
C ILE A 400 -20.30 -1.55 -22.77
N LEU A 401 -20.74 -0.46 -23.40
CA LEU A 401 -19.94 0.25 -24.39
C LEU A 401 -18.70 0.90 -23.78
N ASN A 402 -18.80 1.45 -22.57
CA ASN A 402 -17.64 1.99 -21.86
C ASN A 402 -16.63 0.89 -21.48
N ASP A 403 -17.11 -0.28 -21.05
CA ASP A 403 -16.22 -1.41 -20.79
C ASP A 403 -15.56 -1.94 -22.07
N ASP A 404 -16.30 -2.08 -23.17
CA ASP A 404 -15.76 -2.46 -24.48
C ASP A 404 -14.72 -1.44 -24.97
N LEU A 405 -14.98 -0.14 -24.78
CA LEU A 405 -14.07 0.96 -25.11
C LEU A 405 -12.75 0.84 -24.35
N LEU A 406 -12.80 0.56 -23.03
CA LEU A 406 -11.61 0.34 -22.23
C LEU A 406 -10.86 -0.92 -22.69
N ASN A 407 -11.57 -2.01 -23.00
CA ASN A 407 -10.97 -3.26 -23.44
C ASN A 407 -10.24 -3.13 -24.79
N CYS A 408 -10.67 -2.20 -25.67
CA CYS A 408 -9.96 -1.89 -26.92
C CYS A 408 -8.50 -1.47 -26.71
N PHE A 409 -8.17 -0.92 -25.54
CA PHE A 409 -6.83 -0.44 -25.17
C PHE A 409 -6.16 -1.25 -24.06
N ARG A 410 -6.87 -2.18 -23.40
CA ARG A 410 -6.27 -3.04 -22.38
C ARG A 410 -5.48 -4.21 -22.97
N THR A 411 -5.90 -4.70 -24.13
CA THR A 411 -5.22 -5.77 -24.84
C THR A 411 -3.84 -5.33 -25.34
N ASP A 412 -2.93 -6.28 -25.55
CA ASP A 412 -1.60 -5.95 -26.05
C ASP A 412 -1.63 -5.16 -27.36
N ARG A 413 -2.57 -5.49 -28.25
CA ARG A 413 -2.81 -4.78 -29.51
C ARG A 413 -4.13 -4.01 -29.42
N ILE A 414 -4.16 -2.83 -30.02
CA ILE A 414 -5.38 -2.05 -30.13
C ILE A 414 -6.37 -2.80 -31.03
N ASN A 415 -7.58 -3.07 -30.54
CA ASN A 415 -8.64 -3.64 -31.38
C ASN A 415 -9.39 -2.53 -32.13
N PHE A 416 -8.83 -2.11 -33.27
CA PHE A 416 -9.36 -0.98 -34.06
C PHE A 416 -10.80 -1.19 -34.53
N LYS A 417 -11.15 -2.42 -34.96
CA LYS A 417 -12.50 -2.74 -35.45
C LYS A 417 -13.53 -2.59 -34.33
N GLU A 418 -13.18 -3.05 -33.14
CA GLU A 418 -14.04 -2.94 -31.97
C GLU A 418 -14.15 -1.49 -31.50
N PHE A 419 -13.05 -0.75 -31.50
CA PHE A 419 -13.05 0.67 -31.18
C PHE A 419 -13.98 1.47 -32.11
N GLU A 420 -13.87 1.26 -33.44
CA GLU A 420 -14.76 1.90 -34.42
C GLU A 420 -16.23 1.55 -34.18
N ARG A 421 -16.54 0.29 -33.88
CA ARG A 421 -17.89 -0.18 -33.54
C ARG A 421 -18.44 0.55 -32.32
N VAL A 422 -17.70 0.52 -31.21
CA VAL A 422 -18.11 1.08 -29.91
C VAL A 422 -18.30 2.60 -29.99
N ILE A 423 -17.36 3.31 -30.61
CA ILE A 423 -17.43 4.76 -30.84
C ILE A 423 -18.61 5.11 -31.76
N GLY A 424 -18.89 4.27 -32.77
CA GLY A 424 -20.06 4.40 -33.63
C GLY A 424 -21.38 4.28 -32.85
N GLU A 425 -21.48 3.28 -31.99
CA GLU A 425 -22.68 3.01 -31.16
C GLU A 425 -22.89 4.08 -30.08
N LEU A 426 -21.83 4.51 -29.38
CA LEU A 426 -21.88 5.63 -28.43
C LEU A 426 -22.40 6.90 -29.10
N SER A 427 -21.95 7.18 -30.34
CA SER A 427 -22.43 8.31 -31.13
C SER A 427 -23.88 8.12 -31.58
N LYS A 428 -24.26 6.92 -32.02
CA LYS A 428 -25.59 6.62 -32.57
C LYS A 428 -26.69 6.75 -31.52
N TRP A 429 -26.40 6.37 -30.28
CA TRP A 429 -27.38 6.37 -29.19
C TRP A 429 -27.19 7.53 -28.20
N GLU A 430 -26.33 8.49 -28.53
CA GLU A 430 -26.03 9.66 -27.68
C GLU A 430 -25.66 9.28 -26.24
N MET A 431 -24.80 8.26 -26.11
CA MET A 431 -24.31 7.75 -24.83
C MET A 431 -22.97 8.38 -24.47
N LYS A 432 -22.70 8.49 -23.17
CA LYS A 432 -21.53 9.21 -22.65
C LYS A 432 -20.36 8.27 -22.42
N ILE A 433 -19.15 8.84 -22.52
CA ILE A 433 -17.94 8.21 -21.98
C ILE A 433 -17.88 8.55 -20.49
N GLU A 434 -17.93 7.53 -19.63
CA GLU A 434 -18.03 7.68 -18.17
C GLU A 434 -16.76 8.28 -17.56
N ASP A 435 -15.59 7.77 -17.97
CA ASP A 435 -14.28 8.20 -17.49
C ASP A 435 -13.33 8.50 -18.66
N PRO A 436 -13.40 9.71 -19.24
CA PRO A 436 -12.51 10.12 -20.32
C PRO A 436 -11.03 10.03 -19.95
N GLY A 437 -10.66 10.38 -18.72
CA GLY A 437 -9.26 10.38 -18.27
C GLY A 437 -8.64 8.98 -18.23
N LYS A 438 -9.41 7.97 -17.84
CA LYS A 438 -8.97 6.57 -17.89
C LYS A 438 -8.80 6.07 -19.33
N VAL A 439 -9.71 6.43 -20.23
CA VAL A 439 -9.60 6.10 -21.67
C VAL A 439 -8.37 6.77 -22.27
N GLU A 440 -8.16 8.07 -22.00
CA GLU A 440 -7.00 8.84 -22.46
C GLU A 440 -5.68 8.23 -22.01
N ARG A 441 -5.58 7.80 -20.75
CA ARG A 441 -4.37 7.16 -20.22
C ARG A 441 -4.07 5.84 -20.94
N LEU A 442 -5.07 4.96 -21.06
CA LEU A 442 -4.93 3.66 -21.73
C LEU A 442 -4.63 3.82 -23.23
N ALA A 443 -5.27 4.80 -23.88
CA ALA A 443 -5.02 5.12 -25.27
C ALA A 443 -3.57 5.62 -25.47
N GLY A 444 -3.08 6.53 -24.63
CA GLY A 444 -1.70 7.02 -24.70
C GLY A 444 -0.65 5.91 -24.56
N GLU A 445 -0.84 5.01 -23.59
CA GLU A 445 0.03 3.83 -23.40
C GLU A 445 -0.04 2.87 -24.60
N SER A 446 -1.23 2.62 -25.13
CA SER A 446 -1.43 1.69 -26.26
C SER A 446 -0.89 2.23 -27.57
N ILE A 447 -1.06 3.53 -27.85
CA ILE A 447 -0.50 4.21 -29.03
C ILE A 447 1.03 4.11 -28.98
N PHE A 448 1.65 4.31 -27.82
CA PHE A 448 3.09 4.16 -27.66
C PHE A 448 3.57 2.73 -27.94
N LYS A 449 2.87 1.71 -27.41
CA LYS A 449 3.16 0.30 -27.70
C LYS A 449 3.02 -0.02 -29.19
N GLU A 450 2.01 0.52 -29.85
CA GLU A 450 1.80 0.29 -31.28
C GLU A 450 2.87 0.99 -32.14
N LEU A 451 3.31 2.19 -31.74
CA LEU A 451 4.41 2.90 -32.39
C LEU A 451 5.75 2.16 -32.25
N LYS A 452 6.02 1.52 -31.10
CA LYS A 452 7.19 0.63 -30.96
C LYS A 452 7.16 -0.51 -31.99
N ARG A 453 6.01 -1.15 -32.17
CA ARG A 453 5.87 -2.22 -33.16
C ARG A 453 6.05 -1.72 -34.59
N ILE A 454 5.61 -0.49 -34.89
CA ILE A 454 5.87 0.15 -36.19
C ILE A 454 7.38 0.37 -36.40
N SER A 455 8.13 0.67 -35.34
CA SER A 455 9.60 0.77 -35.39
C SER A 455 10.28 -0.57 -35.69
N ASP A 456 9.77 -1.65 -35.08
CA ASP A 456 10.33 -3.01 -35.21
C ASP A 456 9.95 -3.69 -36.54
N GLU A 457 8.72 -3.50 -37.03
CA GLU A 457 8.18 -4.12 -38.27
C GLU A 457 8.05 -3.08 -39.40
N ARG A 458 9.21 -2.55 -39.85
CA ARG A 458 9.27 -1.55 -40.94
C ARG A 458 8.64 -2.08 -42.24
N GLY A 459 7.96 -1.19 -42.98
CA GLY A 459 7.29 -1.52 -44.26
C GLY A 459 5.82 -1.96 -44.17
N ASN A 460 5.25 -2.17 -42.98
CA ASN A 460 3.83 -2.52 -42.84
C ASN A 460 2.91 -1.28 -42.89
N VAL A 461 2.59 -0.80 -44.10
CA VAL A 461 1.72 0.37 -44.35
C VAL A 461 0.37 0.26 -43.60
N ARG A 462 -0.23 -0.94 -43.59
CA ARG A 462 -1.53 -1.19 -42.95
C ARG A 462 -1.52 -0.93 -41.45
N ARG A 463 -0.39 -1.11 -40.76
CA ARG A 463 -0.28 -0.88 -39.31
C ARG A 463 -0.30 0.62 -39.00
N VAL A 464 0.44 1.42 -39.78
CA VAL A 464 0.47 2.89 -39.67
C VAL A 464 -0.90 3.48 -40.01
N GLU A 465 -1.52 3.00 -41.09
CA GLU A 465 -2.85 3.44 -41.52
C GLU A 465 -3.91 3.19 -40.43
N ARG A 466 -3.92 2.00 -39.81
CA ARG A 466 -4.84 1.69 -38.71
C ARG A 466 -4.66 2.61 -37.51
N LEU A 467 -3.42 2.91 -37.15
CA LEU A 467 -3.13 3.84 -36.06
C LEU A 467 -3.60 5.26 -36.39
N ASN A 468 -3.42 5.73 -37.63
CA ASN A 468 -3.91 7.03 -38.09
C ASN A 468 -5.43 7.17 -38.01
N ARG A 469 -6.19 6.10 -38.26
CA ARG A 469 -7.67 6.10 -38.15
C ARG A 469 -8.17 6.33 -36.72
N LEU A 470 -7.34 6.09 -35.71
CA LEU A 470 -7.69 6.29 -34.31
C LEU A 470 -7.87 7.78 -33.94
N PHE A 471 -6.97 8.65 -34.43
CA PHE A 471 -6.89 10.05 -33.99
C PHE A 471 -8.13 10.89 -34.33
N PRO A 472 -8.74 10.80 -35.53
CA PRO A 472 -9.99 11.50 -35.82
C PRO A 472 -11.13 11.13 -34.86
N LEU A 473 -11.21 9.86 -34.46
CA LEU A 473 -12.22 9.35 -33.55
C LEU A 473 -11.97 9.84 -32.11
N LEU A 474 -10.71 9.85 -31.65
CA LEU A 474 -10.34 10.45 -30.37
C LEU A 474 -10.73 11.94 -30.33
N LYS A 475 -10.46 12.69 -31.41
CA LYS A 475 -10.82 14.10 -31.53
C LYS A 475 -12.33 14.32 -31.53
N LYS A 476 -13.11 13.47 -32.24
CA LYS A 476 -14.59 13.53 -32.25
C LYS A 476 -15.17 13.45 -30.84
N PHE A 477 -14.58 12.61 -29.99
CA PHE A 477 -15.02 12.41 -28.61
C PHE A 477 -14.29 13.29 -27.58
N ARG A 478 -13.50 14.28 -28.04
CA ARG A 478 -12.73 15.19 -27.21
C ARG A 478 -11.78 14.47 -26.24
N LEU A 479 -11.24 13.32 -26.64
CA LEU A 479 -10.23 12.59 -25.89
C LEU A 479 -8.84 13.12 -26.24
N THR A 480 -8.10 13.53 -25.22
CA THR A 480 -6.76 14.11 -25.28
C THR A 480 -5.73 13.23 -24.55
N PRO A 481 -5.35 12.07 -25.11
CA PRO A 481 -4.34 11.20 -24.51
C PRO A 481 -3.00 11.95 -24.35
N ASN A 482 -2.25 11.63 -23.29
CA ASN A 482 -0.88 12.13 -23.15
C ASN A 482 0.07 11.36 -24.07
N LEU A 483 0.56 12.03 -25.11
CA LEU A 483 1.34 11.42 -26.19
C LEU A 483 2.85 11.63 -26.07
N TYR A 484 3.38 12.20 -24.98
CA TYR A 484 4.81 12.59 -24.90
C TYR A 484 5.80 11.45 -25.23
N LYS A 485 5.51 10.22 -24.79
CA LYS A 485 6.34 9.04 -25.10
C LYS A 485 6.31 8.71 -26.60
N SER A 486 5.13 8.77 -27.20
CA SER A 486 4.93 8.53 -28.63
C SER A 486 5.56 9.63 -29.47
N GLN A 487 5.48 10.89 -29.04
CA GLN A 487 6.10 12.03 -29.71
C GLN A 487 7.62 11.91 -29.74
N ASN A 488 8.24 11.57 -28.60
CA ASN A 488 9.68 11.35 -28.51
C ASN A 488 10.14 10.18 -29.38
N LEU A 489 9.43 9.05 -29.33
CA LEU A 489 9.76 7.87 -30.13
C LEU A 489 9.56 8.13 -31.63
N TYR A 490 8.51 8.84 -32.01
CA TYR A 490 8.30 9.24 -33.41
C TYR A 490 9.45 10.12 -33.92
N PHE A 491 9.88 11.09 -33.12
CA PHE A 491 11.02 11.94 -33.45
C PHE A 491 12.32 11.13 -33.60
N GLU A 492 12.59 10.19 -32.68
CA GLU A 492 13.73 9.29 -32.76
C GLU A 492 13.71 8.45 -34.04
N ILE A 493 12.58 7.81 -34.36
CA ILE A 493 12.39 7.05 -35.60
C ILE A 493 12.68 7.97 -36.81
N SER A 494 12.12 9.18 -36.82
CA SER A 494 12.28 10.10 -37.94
C SER A 494 13.72 10.54 -38.18
N ARG A 495 14.55 10.65 -37.12
CA ARG A 495 15.98 11.01 -37.23
C ARG A 495 16.84 9.86 -37.75
N HIS A 496 16.46 8.62 -37.47
CA HIS A 496 17.17 7.44 -37.94
C HIS A 496 16.73 6.96 -39.33
N THR A 497 15.75 7.65 -39.93
CA THR A 497 15.21 7.32 -41.25
C THR A 497 15.88 8.19 -42.31
N VAL A 498 16.90 7.64 -43.00
CA VAL A 498 17.17 8.10 -44.36
C VAL A 498 15.97 7.61 -45.18
N ILE A 499 15.15 8.51 -45.71
CA ILE A 499 13.88 8.26 -46.42
C ILE A 499 14.05 7.40 -47.70
N SER A 500 15.23 6.78 -47.95
CA SER A 500 15.56 6.15 -49.23
C SER A 500 15.13 4.69 -49.41
N ASP A 501 14.76 3.94 -48.36
CA ASP A 501 14.45 2.50 -48.46
C ASP A 501 12.97 2.13 -48.21
N ASP A 502 12.12 3.07 -47.81
CA ASP A 502 10.69 2.80 -47.53
C ASP A 502 9.80 3.13 -48.73
N SER A 503 8.69 2.39 -48.90
CA SER A 503 7.75 2.65 -49.99
C SER A 503 7.12 4.05 -49.86
N PRO A 504 6.82 4.76 -50.98
CA PRO A 504 6.21 6.08 -50.94
C PRO A 504 4.90 6.14 -50.14
N GLU A 505 4.15 5.04 -50.14
CA GLU A 505 2.90 4.88 -49.38
C GLU A 505 3.15 4.83 -47.86
N TRP A 506 4.21 4.16 -47.41
CA TRP A 506 4.58 4.10 -46.00
C TRP A 506 4.99 5.48 -45.49
N ALA A 507 5.84 6.19 -46.24
CA ALA A 507 6.30 7.54 -45.87
C ALA A 507 5.13 8.53 -45.76
N ALA A 508 4.14 8.46 -46.66
CA ALA A 508 2.94 9.28 -46.59
C ALA A 508 2.11 9.00 -45.32
N GLN A 509 1.91 7.73 -44.97
CA GLN A 509 1.19 7.35 -43.75
C GLN A 509 1.96 7.70 -42.48
N PHE A 510 3.29 7.56 -42.50
CA PHE A 510 4.14 7.91 -41.36
C PHE A 510 4.16 9.42 -41.12
N LYS A 511 4.20 10.23 -42.19
CA LYS A 511 4.06 11.69 -42.10
C LYS A 511 2.71 12.10 -41.49
N LEU A 512 1.61 11.49 -41.95
CA LEU A 512 0.28 11.72 -41.38
C LEU A 512 0.23 11.35 -39.88
N LEU A 513 0.98 10.32 -39.46
CA LEU A 513 1.10 9.96 -38.05
C LEU A 513 1.82 11.06 -37.25
N GLY A 514 2.87 11.68 -37.80
CA GLY A 514 3.52 12.85 -37.21
C GLY A 514 2.56 14.02 -37.01
N ASP A 515 1.76 14.33 -38.03
CA ASP A 515 0.73 15.38 -37.95
C ASP A 515 -0.30 15.09 -36.86
N ASN A 516 -0.77 13.83 -36.77
CA ASN A 516 -1.68 13.36 -35.73
C ASN A 516 -1.07 13.41 -34.32
N LEU A 517 0.24 13.18 -34.19
CA LEU A 517 0.98 13.27 -32.93
C LEU A 517 1.36 14.72 -32.56
N GLY A 518 1.17 15.68 -33.47
CA GLY A 518 1.59 17.07 -33.30
C GLY A 518 3.10 17.27 -33.35
N VAL A 519 3.85 16.36 -34.00
CA VAL A 519 5.30 16.44 -34.17
C VAL A 519 5.62 16.83 -35.61
N LYS A 520 6.17 18.03 -35.80
CA LYS A 520 6.74 18.45 -37.08
C LYS A 520 8.19 18.02 -37.15
N VAL A 521 8.49 17.20 -38.13
CA VAL A 521 9.87 16.85 -38.49
C VAL A 521 10.18 17.64 -39.75
N GLU A 522 11.14 18.56 -39.68
CA GLU A 522 11.64 19.25 -40.87
C GLU A 522 12.33 18.23 -41.78
N ALA A 523 11.98 18.28 -43.07
CA ALA A 523 12.47 17.35 -44.08
C ALA A 523 13.96 17.57 -44.39
#